data_AF-R7D099-F1
#
_entry.id   AF-R7D099-F1
#
_cell.length_a   1.000
_cell.length_b   1.000
_cell.length_c   1.000
_cell.angle_alpha   90.00
_cell.angle_beta   90.00
_cell.angle_gamma   90.00
#
_symmetry.space_group_name_H-M   'P 1'
#
loop_
_entity.id
_entity.type
_entity.pdbx_description
1 polymer ?
#
loop_
_entity_poly.entity_id
_entity_poly.type
_entity_poly.pdbx_seq_one_letter_code
_entity_poly.pdbx_strand_id
1 'polypeptide(L)'
;MVAFEQFYKESFMTFYYLAYNMLEDEEASKDIVGDCFEYVWHNHREENVRNWKAYMYSAVRNKCIDSLRKQEVKKKYVDFYTSMFAEEWDEYSDEEDTISEVYKILDKLPPLTRQVLEGCFLEKKKYKEVAEEKSISTSTVKKHIIKALKVLRDGMLKKTEKR
;
A
#
# COMPACT_ATOMS: atom_id res chain seq x y z
N MET A 1 16.58 -9.20 19.02
CA MET A 1 16.65 -7.72 18.94
C MET A 1 17.16 -7.24 17.57
N VAL A 2 18.32 -7.72 17.08
CA VAL A 2 18.90 -7.31 15.78
C VAL A 2 17.94 -7.47 14.59
N ALA A 3 17.13 -8.54 14.55
CA ALA A 3 16.20 -8.79 13.44
C ALA A 3 15.09 -7.74 13.29
N PHE A 4 14.51 -7.25 14.41
CA PHE A 4 13.48 -6.20 14.34
C PHE A 4 14.09 -4.84 14.01
N GLU A 5 15.25 -4.53 14.60
CA GLU A 5 15.94 -3.26 14.32
C GLU A 5 16.31 -3.15 12.83
N GLN A 6 16.76 -4.25 12.23
CA GLN A 6 17.02 -4.33 10.79
C GLN A 6 15.72 -4.15 9.98
N PHE A 7 14.65 -4.87 10.34
CA PHE A 7 13.35 -4.74 9.70
C PHE A 7 12.82 -3.29 9.74
N TYR A 8 12.94 -2.63 10.89
CA TYR A 8 12.57 -1.22 11.06
C TYR A 8 13.37 -0.32 10.12
N LYS A 9 14.70 -0.42 10.14
CA LYS A 9 15.58 0.42 9.29
C LYS A 9 15.30 0.26 7.81
N GLU A 10 15.05 -0.97 7.34
CA GLU A 10 14.78 -1.26 5.93
C GLU A 10 13.37 -0.90 5.49
N SER A 11 12.39 -0.99 6.39
CA SER A 11 10.97 -0.93 6.02
C SER A 11 10.26 0.36 6.44
N PHE A 12 10.81 1.13 7.39
CA PHE A 12 10.14 2.33 7.91
C PHE A 12 9.78 3.32 6.82
N MET A 13 10.73 3.66 5.95
CA MET A 13 10.48 4.59 4.84
C MET A 13 9.42 4.06 3.89
N THR A 14 9.39 2.75 3.63
CA THR A 14 8.39 2.13 2.75
C THR A 14 6.98 2.31 3.31
N PHE A 15 6.79 2.06 4.61
CA PHE A 15 5.49 2.24 5.27
C PHE A 15 5.13 3.71 5.46
N TYR A 16 6.12 4.58 5.72
CA TYR A 16 5.92 6.03 5.73
C TYR A 16 5.42 6.55 4.39
N TYR A 17 6.05 6.16 3.27
CA TYR A 17 5.59 6.54 1.94
C TYR A 17 4.19 6.00 1.66
N LEU A 18 3.87 4.78 2.09
CA LEU A 18 2.51 4.23 1.98
C LEU A 18 1.49 5.12 2.71
N ALA A 19 1.74 5.45 3.98
CA ALA A 19 0.84 6.28 4.78
C ALA A 19 0.73 7.71 4.23
N TYR A 20 1.86 8.32 3.88
CA TYR A 20 1.94 9.67 3.34
C TYR A 20 1.21 9.80 2.01
N ASN A 21 1.33 8.80 1.15
CA ASN A 21 0.58 8.76 -0.10
C ASN A 21 -0.94 8.70 0.13
N MET A 22 -1.40 8.01 1.18
CA MET A 22 -2.84 7.94 1.49
C MET A 22 -3.36 9.22 2.17
N LEU A 23 -2.60 9.77 3.12
CA LEU A 23 -3.05 10.86 4.00
C LEU A 23 -2.73 12.25 3.45
N GLU A 24 -1.60 12.40 2.75
CA GLU A 24 -0.95 13.66 2.38
C GLU A 24 -0.63 14.55 3.60
N ASP A 25 -0.42 13.92 4.76
CA ASP A 25 -0.13 14.56 6.04
C ASP A 25 1.10 13.89 6.64
N GLU A 26 2.19 14.63 6.77
CA GLU A 26 3.48 14.11 7.23
C GLU A 26 3.44 13.65 8.69
N GLU A 27 2.79 14.42 9.56
CA GLU A 27 2.70 14.15 10.99
C GLU A 27 1.84 12.92 11.23
N ALA A 28 0.62 12.90 10.67
CA ALA A 28 -0.27 11.76 10.79
C ALA A 28 0.32 10.47 10.20
N SER A 29 1.14 10.59 9.15
CA SER A 29 1.80 9.42 8.53
C SER A 29 2.91 8.86 9.40
N LYS A 30 3.72 9.72 10.03
CA LYS A 30 4.77 9.30 10.95
C LYS A 30 4.17 8.63 12.18
N ASP A 31 3.11 9.22 12.76
CA ASP A 31 2.44 8.68 13.94
C ASP A 31 1.84 7.29 13.66
N ILE A 32 1.09 7.13 12.56
CA ILE A 32 0.48 5.84 12.22
C ILE A 32 1.53 4.74 12.01
N VAL A 33 2.65 5.07 11.35
CA VAL A 33 3.72 4.10 11.12
C VAL A 33 4.46 3.78 12.41
N GLY A 34 4.72 4.80 13.24
CA GLY A 34 5.29 4.66 14.59
C GLY A 34 4.47 3.70 15.45
N ASP A 35 3.16 3.97 15.59
CA ASP A 35 2.22 3.12 16.33
C ASP A 35 2.26 1.66 15.87
N CYS A 36 2.30 1.43 14.55
CA CYS A 36 2.32 0.08 13.98
C CYS A 36 3.62 -0.65 14.34
N PHE A 37 4.77 0.02 14.22
CA PHE A 37 6.05 -0.55 14.63
C PHE A 37 6.13 -0.79 16.13
N GLU A 38 5.60 0.11 16.94
CA GLU A 38 5.52 -0.06 18.40
C GLU A 38 4.66 -1.27 18.76
N TYR A 39 3.51 -1.44 18.11
CA TYR A 39 2.69 -2.63 18.28
C TYR A 39 3.44 -3.92 17.92
N VAL A 40 4.13 -3.96 16.77
CA VAL A 40 4.94 -5.14 16.40
C VAL A 40 6.06 -5.35 17.42
N TRP A 41 6.71 -4.28 17.89
CA TRP A 41 7.75 -4.37 18.91
C TRP A 41 7.23 -4.90 20.25
N HIS A 42 5.98 -4.65 20.63
CA HIS A 42 5.42 -5.24 21.85
C HIS A 42 4.98 -6.69 21.66
N ASN A 43 4.50 -7.06 20.46
CA ASN A 43 3.93 -8.37 20.17
C ASN A 43 4.89 -9.36 19.48
N HIS A 44 6.12 -8.94 19.14
CA HIS A 44 7.11 -9.79 18.43
C HIS A 44 7.55 -11.06 19.17
N ARG A 45 7.20 -11.22 20.46
CA ARG A 45 7.49 -12.41 21.25
C ARG A 45 6.44 -13.51 21.09
N GLU A 46 5.28 -13.19 20.56
CA GLU A 46 4.29 -14.19 20.17
C GLU A 46 4.65 -14.73 18.79
N GLU A 47 4.68 -16.06 18.64
CA GLU A 47 4.89 -16.78 17.36
C GLU A 47 3.87 -16.42 16.27
N ASN A 48 2.92 -15.53 16.56
CA ASN A 48 1.78 -15.16 15.74
C ASN A 48 2.12 -14.26 14.55
N VAL A 49 3.24 -13.54 14.53
CA VAL A 49 3.61 -12.72 13.37
C VAL A 49 4.65 -13.43 12.51
N ARG A 50 4.22 -14.51 11.83
CA ARG A 50 5.05 -15.24 10.86
C ARG A 50 5.55 -14.35 9.71
N ASN A 51 4.92 -13.20 9.46
CA ASN A 51 5.34 -12.23 8.44
C ASN A 51 5.09 -10.78 8.90
N TRP A 52 6.11 -10.14 9.51
CA TRP A 52 6.04 -8.74 9.97
C TRP A 52 5.69 -7.77 8.85
N LYS A 53 6.16 -8.04 7.62
CA LYS A 53 5.94 -7.16 6.48
C LYS A 53 4.48 -7.16 6.05
N ALA A 54 3.88 -8.35 5.91
CA ALA A 54 2.46 -8.50 5.57
C ALA A 54 1.55 -7.86 6.64
N TYR A 55 1.84 -8.10 7.92
CA TYR A 55 1.11 -7.46 9.01
C TYR A 55 1.19 -5.93 8.94
N MET A 56 2.41 -5.39 8.78
CA MET A 56 2.63 -3.94 8.73
C MET A 56 1.90 -3.28 7.56
N TYR A 57 1.85 -3.91 6.39
CA TYR A 57 1.06 -3.41 5.25
C TYR A 57 -0.43 -3.27 5.63
N SER A 58 -1.02 -4.31 6.21
CA SER A 58 -2.42 -4.30 6.63
C SER A 58 -2.69 -3.27 7.73
N ALA A 59 -1.84 -3.24 8.77
CA ALA A 59 -2.01 -2.37 9.93
C ALA A 59 -1.91 -0.88 9.57
N VAL A 60 -0.85 -0.50 8.84
CA VAL A 60 -0.64 0.89 8.39
C VAL A 60 -1.79 1.32 7.48
N ARG A 61 -2.19 0.47 6.53
CA ARG A 61 -3.30 0.76 5.63
C ARG A 61 -4.61 0.97 6.40
N ASN A 62 -4.95 0.08 7.33
CA ASN A 62 -6.20 0.16 8.09
C ASN A 62 -6.26 1.44 8.92
N LYS A 63 -5.19 1.78 9.65
CA LYS A 63 -5.09 3.05 10.39
C LYS A 63 -5.21 4.27 9.48
N CYS A 64 -4.63 4.23 8.27
CA CYS A 64 -4.80 5.31 7.29
C CYS A 64 -6.25 5.44 6.85
N ILE A 65 -6.93 4.34 6.53
CA ILE A 65 -8.35 4.34 6.16
C ILE A 65 -9.21 4.90 7.30
N ASP A 66 -8.93 4.51 8.55
CA ASP A 66 -9.67 5.00 9.71
C ASP A 66 -9.43 6.49 9.97
N SER A 67 -8.21 6.98 9.74
CA SER A 67 -7.91 8.42 9.76
C SER A 67 -8.69 9.17 8.67
N LEU A 68 -8.71 8.63 7.44
CA LEU A 68 -9.48 9.20 6.33
C LEU A 68 -10.98 9.17 6.55
N ARG A 69 -11.52 8.13 7.22
CA ARG A 69 -12.95 8.03 7.59
C ARG A 69 -13.39 9.17 8.49
N LYS A 70 -12.51 9.61 9.40
CA LYS A 70 -12.75 10.74 10.29
C LYS A 70 -12.71 12.10 9.55
N GLN A 71 -12.13 12.15 8.36
CA GLN A 71 -12.10 13.33 7.49
C GLN A 71 -13.23 13.25 6.45
N GLU A 72 -14.41 13.84 6.75
CA GLU A 72 -15.63 13.79 5.90
C GLU A 72 -15.38 14.09 4.41
N VAL A 73 -14.37 14.91 4.09
CA VAL A 73 -14.01 15.35 2.73
C VAL A 73 -13.47 14.21 1.85
N LYS A 74 -12.99 13.10 2.43
CA LYS A 74 -12.30 12.01 1.68
C LYS A 74 -13.12 10.72 1.55
N LYS A 75 -14.43 10.74 1.82
CA LYS A 75 -15.34 9.57 1.81
C LYS A 75 -15.29 8.70 0.54
N LYS A 76 -15.19 9.32 -0.66
CA LYS A 76 -15.04 8.58 -1.94
C LYS A 76 -13.78 7.71 -2.00
N TYR A 77 -12.70 8.12 -1.34
CA TYR A 77 -11.47 7.33 -1.28
C TYR A 77 -11.63 6.14 -0.32
N VAL A 78 -12.25 6.39 0.83
CA VAL A 78 -12.52 5.36 1.85
C VAL A 78 -13.36 4.21 1.30
N ASP A 79 -14.48 4.49 0.62
CA ASP A 79 -15.38 3.45 0.11
C ASP A 79 -14.66 2.53 -0.90
N PHE A 80 -13.78 3.11 -1.71
CA PHE A 80 -12.97 2.36 -2.65
C PHE A 80 -11.86 1.54 -1.97
N TYR A 81 -11.10 2.13 -1.05
CA TYR A 81 -10.09 1.38 -0.29
C TYR A 81 -10.71 0.32 0.62
N THR A 82 -11.96 0.47 1.04
CA THR A 82 -12.67 -0.55 1.81
C THR A 82 -13.11 -1.70 0.90
N SER A 83 -13.75 -1.42 -0.24
CA SER A 83 -14.15 -2.44 -1.22
C SER A 83 -12.97 -3.19 -1.84
N MET A 84 -11.83 -2.53 -2.01
CA MET A 84 -10.63 -3.12 -2.59
C MET A 84 -9.95 -4.20 -1.73
N PHE A 85 -10.21 -4.30 -0.42
CA PHE A 85 -9.52 -5.29 0.41
C PHE A 85 -10.45 -5.87 1.48
N ALA A 86 -11.73 -6.00 1.14
CA ALA A 86 -12.71 -6.70 1.98
C ALA A 86 -12.46 -8.23 2.05
N GLU A 87 -11.53 -8.75 1.25
CA GLU A 87 -11.10 -10.16 1.29
C GLU A 87 -9.65 -10.22 1.78
N GLU A 88 -9.42 -11.06 2.79
CA GLU A 88 -8.09 -11.34 3.35
C GLU A 88 -7.15 -11.86 2.25
N TRP A 89 -5.93 -11.31 2.25
CA TRP A 89 -4.82 -11.81 1.44
C TRP A 89 -4.31 -13.09 2.10
N ASP A 90 -4.99 -14.21 1.83
CA ASP A 90 -4.49 -15.50 2.25
C ASP A 90 -3.40 -15.99 1.28
N GLU A 91 -2.26 -16.33 1.87
CA GLU A 91 -1.18 -17.14 1.31
C GLU A 91 -0.50 -16.67 -0.01
N TYR A 92 0.55 -15.85 0.12
CA TYR A 92 1.55 -15.71 -0.97
C TYR A 92 2.55 -16.86 -0.88
N SER A 93 2.32 -17.92 -1.66
CA SER A 93 3.33 -18.94 -1.99
C SER A 93 4.08 -18.53 -3.27
N ASP A 94 5.42 -18.66 -3.21
CA ASP A 94 6.45 -18.43 -4.23
C ASP A 94 6.61 -17.00 -4.79
N GLU A 95 7.69 -16.34 -4.36
CA GLU A 95 8.02 -14.93 -4.64
C GLU A 95 8.40 -14.68 -6.12
N GLU A 96 9.06 -15.63 -6.80
CA GLU A 96 9.55 -15.43 -8.19
C GLU A 96 8.44 -15.47 -9.23
N ASP A 97 7.53 -16.45 -9.15
CA ASP A 97 6.36 -16.55 -10.04
C ASP A 97 5.39 -15.38 -9.87
N THR A 98 5.36 -14.81 -8.65
CA THR A 98 4.50 -13.68 -8.31
C THR A 98 4.96 -12.40 -9.02
N ILE A 99 6.27 -12.13 -9.09
CA ILE A 99 6.79 -10.89 -9.68
C ILE A 99 6.55 -10.84 -11.20
N SER A 100 6.86 -11.92 -11.92
CA SER A 100 6.63 -11.99 -13.37
C SER A 100 5.16 -11.75 -13.72
N GLU A 101 4.25 -12.31 -12.93
CA GLU A 101 2.81 -12.17 -13.16
C GLU A 101 2.31 -10.75 -12.85
N VAL A 102 2.85 -10.11 -11.81
CA VAL A 102 2.60 -8.69 -11.53
C VAL A 102 2.97 -7.84 -12.73
N TYR A 103 4.15 -8.03 -13.35
CA TYR A 103 4.55 -7.28 -14.54
C TYR A 103 3.59 -7.48 -15.73
N LYS A 104 3.11 -8.71 -15.98
CA LYS A 104 2.11 -8.97 -17.03
C LYS A 104 0.78 -8.27 -16.78
N ILE A 105 0.38 -8.13 -15.52
CA ILE A 105 -0.85 -7.40 -15.16
C ILE A 105 -0.62 -5.89 -15.33
N LEU A 106 0.56 -5.39 -14.94
CA LEU A 106 0.95 -3.98 -15.12
C LEU A 106 1.00 -3.56 -16.61
N ASP A 107 1.38 -4.47 -17.52
CA ASP A 107 1.36 -4.22 -18.97
C ASP A 107 -0.06 -3.95 -19.52
N LYS A 108 -1.11 -4.39 -18.82
CA LYS A 108 -2.51 -4.14 -19.21
C LYS A 108 -3.02 -2.77 -18.75
N LEU A 109 -2.24 -2.04 -17.93
CA LEU A 109 -2.64 -0.72 -17.47
C LEU A 109 -2.50 0.32 -18.58
N PRO A 110 -3.43 1.28 -18.68
CA PRO A 110 -3.25 2.44 -19.54
C PRO A 110 -1.93 3.17 -19.20
N PRO A 111 -1.19 3.69 -20.19
CA PRO A 111 0.17 4.23 -19.98
C PRO A 111 0.28 5.24 -18.84
N LEU A 112 -0.66 6.19 -18.75
CA LEU A 112 -0.68 7.18 -17.66
C LEU A 112 -0.87 6.54 -16.28
N THR A 113 -1.72 5.51 -16.19
CA THR A 113 -2.00 4.83 -14.91
C THR A 113 -0.77 4.04 -14.44
N ARG A 114 -0.07 3.39 -15.37
CA ARG A 114 1.20 2.70 -15.12
C ARG A 114 2.27 3.66 -14.64
N GLN A 115 2.50 4.75 -15.37
CA GLN A 115 3.51 5.76 -15.02
C GLN A 115 3.24 6.40 -13.65
N VAL A 116 1.97 6.65 -13.33
CA VAL A 116 1.58 7.16 -12.01
C VAL A 116 1.88 6.14 -10.92
N LEU A 117 1.58 4.85 -11.14
CA LEU A 117 1.89 3.78 -10.20
C LEU A 117 3.42 3.63 -10.01
N GLU A 118 4.18 3.56 -11.09
CA GLU A 118 5.64 3.42 -11.07
C GLU A 118 6.29 4.60 -10.35
N GLY A 119 5.88 5.84 -10.65
CA GLY A 119 6.37 7.03 -9.97
C GLY A 119 6.14 6.97 -8.45
N CYS A 120 4.97 6.52 -8.01
CA CYS A 120 4.65 6.46 -6.59
C CYS A 120 5.32 5.28 -5.86
N PHE A 121 5.39 4.10 -6.50
CA PHE A 121 5.78 2.85 -5.83
C PHE A 121 7.22 2.41 -6.12
N LEU A 122 7.73 2.65 -7.34
CA LEU A 122 9.11 2.31 -7.72
C LEU A 122 10.04 3.50 -7.46
N GLU A 123 9.64 4.69 -7.91
CA GLU A 123 10.45 5.91 -7.77
C GLU A 123 10.23 6.61 -6.42
N LYS A 124 9.27 6.13 -5.60
CA LYS A 124 8.93 6.67 -4.26
C LYS A 124 8.59 8.16 -4.26
N LYS A 125 8.07 8.69 -5.37
CA LYS A 125 7.62 10.08 -5.48
C LYS A 125 6.30 10.28 -4.75
N LYS A 126 6.12 11.48 -4.22
CA LYS A 126 4.86 11.93 -3.61
C LYS A 126 3.81 12.15 -4.68
N TYR A 127 2.54 12.00 -4.33
CA TYR A 127 1.43 12.25 -5.25
C TYR A 127 1.43 13.67 -5.82
N LYS A 128 1.91 14.66 -5.04
CA LYS A 128 2.08 16.03 -5.50
C LYS A 128 3.15 16.15 -6.59
N GLU A 129 4.29 15.49 -6.42
CA GLU A 129 5.39 15.48 -7.39
C GLU A 129 4.94 14.80 -8.69
N VAL A 130 4.25 13.65 -8.59
CA VAL A 130 3.69 12.96 -9.75
C VAL A 130 2.59 13.78 -10.44
N ALA A 131 1.76 14.49 -9.66
CA ALA A 131 0.73 15.38 -10.17
C ALA A 131 1.34 16.53 -10.99
N GLU A 132 2.40 17.15 -10.47
CA GLU A 132 3.15 18.21 -11.15
C GLU A 132 3.83 17.69 -12.42
N GLU A 133 4.57 16.58 -12.34
CA GLU A 133 5.26 15.96 -13.49
C GLU A 133 4.31 15.55 -14.62
N LYS A 134 3.11 15.05 -14.27
CA LYS A 134 2.12 14.58 -15.24
C LYS A 134 1.07 15.64 -15.59
N SER A 135 1.17 16.86 -15.04
CA SER A 135 0.21 17.94 -15.25
C SER A 135 -1.24 17.53 -14.97
N ILE A 136 -1.46 16.84 -13.86
CA ILE A 136 -2.78 16.40 -13.37
C ILE A 136 -2.99 16.80 -11.91
N SER A 137 -4.21 16.69 -11.38
CA SER A 137 -4.44 16.95 -9.95
C SER A 137 -3.97 15.78 -9.07
N THR A 138 -3.61 16.04 -7.81
CA THR A 138 -3.34 14.99 -6.80
C THR A 138 -4.52 14.04 -6.62
N SER A 139 -5.74 14.55 -6.77
CA SER A 139 -6.95 13.73 -6.80
C SER A 139 -7.01 12.80 -8.02
N THR A 140 -6.50 13.22 -9.16
CA THR A 140 -6.37 12.40 -10.37
C THR A 140 -5.29 11.33 -10.18
N VAL A 141 -4.16 11.67 -9.54
CA VAL A 141 -3.12 10.69 -9.15
C VAL A 141 -3.72 9.58 -8.29
N LYS A 142 -4.44 9.96 -7.22
CA LYS A 142 -5.14 8.98 -6.35
C LYS A 142 -6.07 8.07 -7.13
N LYS A 143 -6.86 8.61 -8.07
CA LYS A 143 -7.74 7.80 -8.95
C LYS A 143 -6.96 6.82 -9.83
N HIS A 144 -5.80 7.20 -10.35
CA HIS A 144 -4.95 6.29 -11.12
C HIS A 144 -4.36 5.18 -10.25
N ILE A 145 -3.87 5.49 -9.05
CA ILE A 145 -3.38 4.48 -8.10
C ILE A 145 -4.47 3.48 -7.73
N ILE A 146 -5.65 3.99 -7.39
CA ILE A 146 -6.88 3.22 -7.17
C ILE A 146 -7.16 2.28 -8.33
N LYS A 147 -7.16 2.79 -9.57
CA LYS A 147 -7.41 1.98 -10.76
C LYS A 147 -6.34 0.89 -10.95
N ALA A 148 -5.06 1.24 -10.76
CA ALA A 148 -3.95 0.30 -10.88
C ALA A 148 -4.04 -0.84 -9.87
N LEU A 149 -4.26 -0.52 -8.60
CA LEU A 149 -4.38 -1.52 -7.53
C LEU A 149 -5.58 -2.45 -7.77
N LYS A 150 -6.68 -1.95 -8.38
CA LYS A 150 -7.84 -2.80 -8.70
C LYS A 150 -7.51 -3.81 -9.78
N VAL A 151 -6.85 -3.37 -10.84
CA VAL A 151 -6.40 -4.25 -11.92
C VAL A 151 -5.41 -5.29 -11.41
N LEU A 152 -4.50 -4.89 -10.51
CA LEU A 152 -3.59 -5.82 -9.84
C LEU A 152 -4.34 -6.87 -9.01
N ARG A 153 -5.27 -6.45 -8.15
CA ARG A 153 -6.09 -7.39 -7.36
C ARG A 153 -6.88 -8.34 -8.24
N ASP A 154 -7.63 -7.81 -9.20
CA ASP A 154 -8.49 -8.62 -10.09
C ASP A 154 -7.64 -9.61 -10.92
N GLY A 155 -6.41 -9.22 -11.28
CA GLY A 155 -5.46 -10.09 -11.96
C GLY A 155 -4.91 -11.20 -11.06
N MET A 156 -4.62 -10.89 -9.79
CA MET A 156 -4.10 -11.85 -8.81
C MET A 156 -5.19 -12.82 -8.32
N LEU A 157 -6.43 -12.36 -8.09
CA LEU A 157 -7.54 -13.22 -7.63
C LEU A 157 -7.97 -14.26 -8.67
N LYS A 158 -7.92 -13.94 -9.96
CA LYS A 158 -8.18 -14.90 -11.05
C LYS A 158 -7.22 -16.10 -11.06
N LYS A 159 -6.08 -16.00 -10.36
CA LYS A 159 -5.14 -17.11 -10.16
C LYS A 159 -5.64 -18.06 -9.07
N THR A 160 -6.19 -17.53 -7.97
CA THR A 160 -6.63 -18.32 -6.81
C THR A 160 -7.83 -19.21 -7.14
N GLU A 161 -8.73 -18.78 -8.05
CA GLU A 161 -9.89 -19.57 -8.51
C GLU A 161 -9.54 -20.64 -9.56
N LYS A 162 -8.33 -20.64 -10.11
CA LYS A 162 -7.89 -21.57 -11.18
C LYS A 162 -6.96 -22.68 -10.68
N ARG A 163 -6.67 -22.74 -9.38
CA ARG A 163 -6.04 -23.89 -8.71
C ARG A 163 -7.13 -24.77 -8.10
#